data_AF-A0A6J7U491-F1
#
_entry.id   AF-A0A6J7U491-F1
#
_cell.length_a   1.000
_cell.length_b   1.000
_cell.length_c   1.000
_cell.angle_alpha   90.00
_cell.angle_beta   90.00
_cell.angle_gamma   90.00
#
_symmetry.space_group_name_H-M   'P 1'
#
loop_
_entity.id
_entity.type
_entity.pdbx_description
1 polymer ?
#
loop_
_entity_poly.entity_id
_entity_poly.type
_entity_poly.pdbx_seq_one_letter_code
_entity_poly.pdbx_strand_id
1 'polypeptide(L)' 'MTCVIPLRDANGEIRMSRSCIDGPVMDGANVIWNSKGEIPKGTVGEPHV' A
#
# COMPACT_ATOMS: atom_id res chain seq x y z
N MET A 1 -0.61 -11.02 10.18
CA MET A 1 -0.55 -9.64 9.67
C MET A 1 -0.45 -9.68 8.15
N THR A 2 -1.53 -10.12 7.48
CA THR A 2 -1.54 -10.50 6.05
C THR A 2 -2.42 -9.59 5.20
N CYS A 3 -3.34 -8.83 5.81
CA CYS A 3 -4.29 -7.98 5.10
C CYS A 3 -3.73 -6.58 4.77
N VAL A 4 -2.41 -6.38 4.89
CA VAL A 4 -1.76 -5.08 4.61
C VAL A 4 -1.31 -5.04 3.17
N ILE A 5 -1.71 -4.01 2.45
CA ILE A 5 -1.42 -3.84 1.03
C ILE A 5 -0.93 -2.40 0.74
N PRO A 6 -0.03 -2.22 -0.23
CA PRO A 6 0.38 -0.90 -0.68
C PRO A 6 -0.68 -0.26 -1.58
N LEU A 7 -1.08 0.96 -1.23
CA LEU A 7 -2.06 1.77 -1.94
C LEU A 7 -1.48 3.16 -2.17
N ARG A 8 -1.73 3.72 -3.35
CA ARG A 8 -1.52 5.15 -3.62
C ARG A 8 -2.73 5.93 -3.11
N ASP A 9 -2.48 6.91 -2.26
CA ASP A 9 -3.54 7.78 -1.75
C ASP A 9 -3.85 8.96 -2.70
N ALA A 10 -4.81 9.80 -2.31
CA ALA A 10 -5.22 10.96 -3.09
C ALA A 10 -4.14 12.04 -3.23
N ASN A 11 -3.11 12.03 -2.38
CA ASN A 11 -1.96 12.93 -2.47
C ASN A 11 -0.85 12.36 -3.38
N GLY A 12 -1.05 11.14 -3.89
CA GLY A 12 -0.08 10.44 -4.69
C GLY A 12 0.99 9.71 -3.88
N GLU A 13 0.88 9.65 -2.54
CA GLU A 13 1.82 8.92 -1.69
C GLU A 13 1.50 7.43 -1.68
N ILE A 14 2.52 6.56 -1.62
CA ILE A 14 2.31 5.13 -1.39
C ILE A 14 2.28 4.88 0.12
N ARG A 15 1.22 4.24 0.60
CA ARG A 15 1.02 3.90 2.00
C ARG A 15 0.64 2.43 2.16
N MET A 16 1.10 1.84 3.26
CA MET A 16 0.68 0.50 3.66
C MET A 16 -0.65 0.57 4.41
N SER A 17 -1.75 0.22 3.76
CA SER A 17 -3.10 0.25 4.34
C SER A 17 -3.57 -1.15 4.72
N ARG A 18 -4.43 -1.23 5.74
CA ARG A 18 -4.93 -2.48 6.27
C ARG A 18 -6.33 -2.74 5.73
N SER A 19 -6.43 -3.47 4.62
CA SER A 19 -7.71 -3.78 3.95
C SER A 19 -8.76 -4.41 4.88
N CYS A 20 -8.34 -5.20 5.88
CA CYS A 20 -9.29 -5.79 6.83
C CYS A 20 -9.89 -4.81 7.85
N ILE A 21 -9.41 -3.55 7.91
CA ILE A 21 -9.97 -2.47 8.74
C ILE A 21 -10.46 -1.32 7.86
N ASP A 22 -9.61 -0.86 6.95
CA ASP A 22 -9.86 0.35 6.14
C ASP A 22 -10.84 0.08 4.98
N GLY A 23 -11.12 -1.19 4.67
CA GLY A 23 -12.08 -1.58 3.67
C GLY A 23 -11.58 -2.75 2.81
N PRO A 24 -12.36 -3.84 2.67
CA PRO A 24 -11.97 -4.97 1.82
C PRO A 24 -12.14 -4.67 0.31
N VAL A 25 -12.74 -3.53 -0.05
CA VAL A 25 -12.94 -3.06 -1.42
C VAL A 25 -12.30 -1.67 -1.57
N MET A 26 -11.52 -1.50 -2.64
CA MET A 26 -10.77 -0.28 -2.95
C MET A 26 -10.68 -0.12 -4.47
N ASP A 27 -10.30 1.07 -4.93
CA ASP A 27 -10.01 1.28 -6.35
C ASP A 27 -8.73 0.53 -6.75
N GLY A 28 -8.89 -0.45 -7.63
CA GLY A 28 -7.78 -1.27 -8.13
C GLY A 28 -6.72 -0.49 -8.90
N ALA A 29 -7.03 0.71 -9.42
CA ALA A 29 -6.05 1.58 -10.06
C ALA A 29 -5.03 2.16 -9.07
N ASN A 30 -5.41 2.26 -7.79
CA ASN A 30 -4.56 2.79 -6.72
C ASN A 30 -3.72 1.71 -6.03
N VAL A 31 -4.05 0.43 -6.24
CA VAL A 31 -3.29 -0.69 -5.65
C VAL A 31 -1.94 -0.82 -6.35
N ILE A 32 -0.85 -0.91 -5.57
CA ILE A 32 0.46 -1.22 -6.13
C ILE A 32 0.59 -2.73 -6.31
N TRP A 33 0.15 -3.20 -7.47
CA TRP A 33 0.22 -4.61 -7.85
C TRP A 33 1.66 -5.10 -7.93
N ASN A 34 1.85 -6.42 -7.81
CA ASN A 34 3.14 -7.10 -7.93
C ASN A 34 4.22 -6.67 -6.92
N SER A 35 3.84 -6.14 -5.76
CA SER A 35 4.79 -5.81 -4.67
C SER A 35 5.43 -7.04 -4.01
N LYS A 36 4.87 -8.25 -4.20
CA LYS A 36 5.41 -9.54 -3.74
C LYS A 36 5.77 -9.60 -2.24
N GLY A 37 5.12 -8.79 -1.40
CA GLY A 37 5.40 -8.72 0.03
C GLY A 37 6.57 -7.80 0.40
N GLU A 38 7.12 -7.07 -0.57
CA GLU A 38 8.10 -6.00 -0.36
C GLU A 38 7.39 -4.66 -0.13
N ILE A 39 8.10 -3.73 0.50
CA ILE A 39 7.69 -2.33 0.59
C ILE A 39 8.08 -1.65 -0.72
N PRO A 40 7.13 -1.16 -1.54
CA PRO A 40 7.46 -0.49 -2.79
C PRO A 40 8.27 0.79 -2.55
N LYS A 41 9.15 1.13 -3.49
CA LYS A 41 9.92 2.38 -3.43
C LYS A 41 9.03 3.61 -3.39
N GLY A 42 9.38 4.59 -2.56
CA GLY A 42 8.59 5.80 -2.33
C GLY A 42 7.42 5.59 -1.37
N THR A 43 7.37 4.45 -0.66
CA THR A 43 6.39 4.25 0.41
C THR A 43 6.75 5.14 1.59
N VAL A 44 5.74 5.82 2.16
CA VAL A 44 5.93 6.66 3.34
C VAL A 44 6.53 5.84 4.49
N GLY A 45 7.69 6.27 4.98
CA GLY A 45 8.40 5.59 6.06
C GLY A 45 9.19 4.34 5.63
N GLU A 46 9.45 4.16 4.33
CA GLU A 46 10.36 3.10 3.87
C GLU A 46 11.77 3.25 4.49
N PRO A 47 12.48 2.14 4.75
CA PRO A 47 13.86 2.22 5.24
C PRO A 47 14.79 2.86 4.21
N HIS A 48 15.57 3.86 4.63
CA HIS A 48 16.60 4.52 3.81
C HIS A 48 18.00 3.91 4.02
N VAL A 49 18.07 2.60 4.28
CA VAL A 49 19.33 1.89 4.56
C VAL A 49 20.01 1.39 3.29
#